data_AF-A0ABD6S9W6-F1
#
_entry.id   AF-A0ABD6S9W6-F1
#
_cell.length_a   1.000
_cell.length_b   1.000
_cell.length_c   1.000
_cell.angle_alpha   90.00
_cell.angle_beta   90.00
_cell.angle_gamma   90.00
#
_symmetry.space_group_name_H-M   'P 1'
#
loop_
_entity.id
_entity.type
_entity.pdbx_description
1 polymer ?
#
loop_
_entity_poly.entity_id
_entity_poly.type
_entity_poly.pdbx_seq_one_letter_code
_entity_poly.pdbx_strand_id
1 'polypeptide(L)'
;MTSRLGNHDTIFAIGEASATQYEMLLTRVTDEKSKSCGKYILTVLNFRASVELHNLRQLATKLKAEIPGYGNLDYANIQNILADFVEEVEKLDVDEFLREQRV
;
A
#
# COMPACT_ATOMS: atom_id res chain seq x y z
N MET A 1 -21.82 -10.56 12.43
CA MET A 1 -22.86 -9.75 11.76
C MET A 1 -22.15 -8.85 10.76
N THR A 2 -22.37 -9.04 9.46
CA THR A 2 -21.79 -8.19 8.40
C THR A 2 -22.82 -7.18 7.96
N SER A 3 -22.62 -5.91 8.31
CA SER A 3 -23.40 -4.79 7.79
C SER A 3 -23.04 -4.58 6.32
N ARG A 4 -24.02 -4.66 5.40
CA ARG A 4 -23.84 -4.36 3.98
C ARG A 4 -23.86 -2.83 3.76
N LEU A 5 -22.70 -2.21 3.89
CA LEU A 5 -22.41 -0.84 3.44
C LEU A 5 -21.35 -0.96 2.34
N GLY A 6 -21.76 -1.25 1.09
CA GLY A 6 -20.84 -1.57 -0.02
C GLY A 6 -20.05 -2.86 0.22
N ASN A 7 -19.63 -3.57 -0.84
CA ASN A 7 -18.74 -4.72 -0.67
C ASN A 7 -17.29 -4.20 -0.52
N HIS A 8 -16.98 -3.58 0.60
CA HIS A 8 -15.61 -3.17 0.91
C HIS A 8 -14.88 -4.31 1.61
N ASP A 9 -13.82 -4.81 0.97
CA ASP A 9 -12.91 -5.78 1.58
C ASP A 9 -11.73 -4.99 2.17
N THR A 10 -11.62 -4.98 3.50
CA THR A 10 -10.50 -4.36 4.20
C THR A 10 -9.57 -5.42 4.76
N ILE A 11 -8.29 -5.29 4.44
CA ILE A 11 -7.21 -6.12 4.99
C ILE A 11 -6.44 -5.28 6.00
N PHE A 12 -6.17 -5.87 7.16
CA PHE A 12 -5.25 -5.32 8.15
C PHE A 12 -3.93 -6.09 8.08
N ALA A 13 -2.85 -5.37 7.80
CA ALA A 13 -1.50 -5.91 7.70
C ALA A 13 -0.59 -5.27 8.76
N ILE A 14 0.14 -6.12 9.48
CA ILE A 14 1.23 -5.70 10.36
C ILE A 14 2.49 -6.39 9.86
N GLY A 15 3.55 -5.62 9.62
CA GLY A 15 4.86 -6.14 9.29
C GLY A 15 5.97 -5.33 9.96
N GLU A 16 7.11 -5.97 10.21
CA GLU A 16 8.30 -5.31 10.74
C GLU A 16 9.41 -5.37 9.70
N ALA A 17 10.01 -4.22 9.41
CA ALA A 17 11.17 -4.11 8.53
C ALA A 17 12.05 -2.95 8.97
N SER A 18 13.37 -3.13 8.90
CA SER A 18 14.34 -2.07 9.21
C SER A 18 14.17 -1.43 10.60
N ALA A 19 13.80 -2.23 11.61
CA ALA A 19 13.48 -1.80 12.98
C ALA A 19 12.26 -0.87 13.11
N THR A 20 11.41 -0.82 12.08
CA THR A 20 10.13 -0.11 12.08
C THR A 20 8.99 -1.12 11.96
N GLN A 21 8.02 -1.03 12.87
CA GLN A 21 6.75 -1.75 12.74
C GLN A 21 5.79 -0.92 11.89
N TYR A 22 5.22 -1.50 10.84
CA TYR A 22 4.25 -0.88 9.95
C TYR A 22 2.86 -1.48 10.21
N GLU A 23 1.90 -0.62 10.54
CA GLU A 23 0.51 -1.00 10.77
C GLU A 23 -0.35 -0.38 9.66
N MET A 24 -1.00 -1.22 8.86
CA MET A 24 -1.63 -0.79 7.61
C MET A 24 -3.04 -1.34 7.47
N LEU A 25 -3.94 -0.48 6.97
CA LEU A 25 -5.27 -0.86 6.51
C LEU A 25 -5.34 -0.64 5.00
N LEU A 26 -5.56 -1.71 4.24
CA LEU A 26 -5.83 -1.62 2.81
C LEU A 26 -7.29 -1.96 2.56
N THR A 27 -8.06 -0.98 2.08
CA THR A 27 -9.48 -1.17 1.76
C THR A 27 -9.67 -1.16 0.25
N ARG A 28 -10.23 -2.24 -0.30
CA ARG A 28 -10.69 -2.28 -1.68
C ARG A 28 -12.07 -1.65 -1.77
N VAL A 29 -12.19 -0.64 -2.63
CA VAL A 29 -13.45 0.04 -2.94
C VAL A 29 -14.04 -0.58 -4.19
N THR A 30 -15.04 -1.45 -4.03
CA THR A 30 -15.83 -1.93 -5.18
C THR A 30 -16.96 -0.93 -5.46
N ASP A 31 -16.78 -0.10 -6.49
CA ASP A 31 -17.89 0.62 -7.11
C ASP A 31 -18.42 -0.24 -8.28
N GLU A 32 -19.73 -0.33 -8.46
CA GLU A 32 -20.39 -1.04 -9.57
C GLU A 32 -19.87 -0.58 -10.96
N LYS A 33 -19.30 0.62 -11.04
CA LYS A 33 -18.68 1.19 -12.24
C LYS A 33 -17.20 0.81 -12.45
N SER A 34 -16.51 0.35 -11.41
CA SER A 34 -15.05 0.13 -11.40
C SER A 34 -14.70 -1.33 -11.67
N LYS A 35 -15.05 -1.84 -12.86
CA LYS A 35 -14.81 -3.25 -13.22
C LYS A 35 -13.39 -3.56 -13.73
N SER A 36 -12.55 -2.56 -14.02
CA SER A 36 -11.25 -2.79 -14.68
C SER A 36 -10.00 -2.35 -13.89
N CYS A 37 -10.12 -1.33 -13.04
CA CYS A 37 -8.99 -0.81 -12.25
C CYS A 37 -9.43 -0.74 -10.79
N GLY A 38 -9.02 -1.69 -9.95
CA GLY A 38 -9.38 -1.68 -8.53
C GLY A 38 -9.01 -0.35 -7.87
N LYS A 39 -9.95 0.27 -7.17
CA LYS A 39 -9.74 1.46 -6.35
C LYS A 39 -9.44 1.00 -4.92
N TYR A 40 -8.37 1.52 -4.34
CA TYR A 40 -7.91 1.15 -3.02
C TYR A 40 -7.69 2.39 -2.15
N ILE A 41 -7.88 2.23 -0.85
CA ILE A 41 -7.44 3.21 0.15
C ILE A 41 -6.42 2.50 1.03
N LEU A 42 -5.18 2.98 1.02
CA LEU A 42 -4.14 2.51 1.92
C LEU A 42 -3.96 3.54 3.03
N THR A 43 -4.18 3.11 4.27
CA THR A 43 -3.91 3.90 5.47
C THR A 43 -2.73 3.28 6.22
N VAL A 44 -1.69 4.08 6.47
CA VAL A 44 -0.52 3.69 7.26
C VAL A 44 -0.64 4.36 8.63
N LEU A 45 -1.03 3.57 9.65
CA LEU A 45 -1.55 4.07 10.93
C LEU A 45 -0.48 4.76 11.76
N ASN A 46 0.68 4.12 11.92
CA ASN A 46 1.81 4.65 12.68
C ASN A 46 2.40 5.94 12.06
N PHE A 47 2.19 6.15 10.76
CA PHE A 47 2.58 7.39 10.07
C PHE A 47 1.41 8.36 9.85
N ARG A 48 0.19 8.02 10.30
CA ARG A 48 -1.02 8.85 10.22
C ARG A 48 -1.33 9.38 8.81
N ALA A 49 -1.05 8.59 7.78
CA ALA A 49 -1.34 8.97 6.40
C ALA A 49 -2.31 8.00 5.75
N SER A 50 -3.08 8.53 4.80
CA SER A 50 -3.97 7.75 3.97
C SER A 50 -3.90 8.24 2.53
N VAL A 51 -3.85 7.32 1.59
CA VAL A 51 -3.79 7.61 0.16
C VAL A 51 -4.83 6.80 -0.60
N GLU A 52 -5.42 7.42 -1.63
CA GLU A 52 -6.25 6.73 -2.60
C GLU A 52 -5.40 6.26 -3.78
N LEU A 53 -5.52 4.99 -4.14
CA LEU A 53 -4.72 4.34 -5.16
C LEU A 53 -5.61 3.73 -6.24
N HIS A 54 -5.24 4.00 -7.49
CA HIS A 54 -5.83 3.35 -8.65
C HIS A 54 -4.87 2.23 -9.04
N ASN A 55 -5.25 0.98 -8.72
CA ASN A 55 -4.42 -0.24 -8.73
C ASN A 55 -3.18 -0.21 -7.79
N LEU A 56 -2.66 -1.39 -7.47
CA LEU A 56 -1.57 -1.60 -6.52
C LEU A 56 -0.20 -1.84 -7.18
N ARG A 57 -0.15 -1.82 -8.52
CA ARG A 57 1.12 -1.94 -9.24
C ARG A 57 1.97 -0.69 -9.00
N GLN A 58 3.28 -0.89 -8.81
CA GLN A 58 4.24 0.19 -8.50
C GLN A 58 3.82 1.02 -7.26
N LEU A 59 3.30 0.35 -6.23
CA LEU A 59 2.80 0.97 -5.01
C LEU A 59 3.81 1.93 -4.38
N ALA A 60 5.07 1.53 -4.22
CA ALA A 60 6.13 2.34 -3.61
C ALA A 60 6.33 3.68 -4.34
N THR A 61 6.37 3.66 -5.67
CA THR A 61 6.51 4.87 -6.50
C THR A 61 5.31 5.80 -6.34
N LYS A 62 4.09 5.24 -6.32
CA LYS A 62 2.86 6.02 -6.11
C LYS A 62 2.80 6.63 -4.70
N LEU A 63 3.14 5.84 -3.68
CA LEU A 63 3.16 6.32 -2.30
C LEU A 63 4.11 7.50 -2.13
N LYS A 64 5.30 7.43 -2.76
CA LYS A 64 6.26 8.52 -2.74
C LYS A 64 5.72 9.82 -3.36
N ALA A 65 4.93 9.71 -4.43
CA ALA A 65 4.31 10.87 -5.07
C ALA A 65 3.18 11.48 -4.22
N GLU A 66 2.36 10.63 -3.60
CA GLU A 66 1.14 11.04 -2.90
C GLU A 66 1.39 11.46 -1.43
N ILE A 67 2.35 10.83 -0.76
CA ILE A 67 2.71 11.10 0.63
C ILE A 67 4.21 11.44 0.70
N PRO A 68 4.61 12.64 0.23
CA PRO A 68 6.00 13.06 0.34
C PRO A 68 6.36 13.26 1.81
N GLY A 69 7.36 12.51 2.29
CA GLY A 69 7.87 12.67 3.66
C GLY A 69 8.45 11.42 4.28
N TYR A 70 8.15 10.23 3.76
CA TYR A 70 8.81 9.01 4.22
C TYR A 70 10.19 8.85 3.58
N GLY A 71 11.06 8.09 4.24
CA GLY A 71 12.31 7.66 3.64
C GLY A 71 12.05 6.74 2.45
N ASN A 72 12.93 6.75 1.44
CA ASN A 72 12.78 5.86 0.28
C ASN A 72 12.62 4.38 0.71
N LEU A 73 13.31 3.98 1.78
CA LEU A 73 13.24 2.63 2.35
C LEU A 73 11.84 2.30 2.90
N ASP A 74 11.10 3.27 3.44
CA ASP A 74 9.76 3.04 3.98
C ASP A 74 8.77 2.66 2.87
N TYR A 75 8.83 3.33 1.71
CA TYR A 75 7.96 2.99 0.59
C TYR A 75 8.22 1.56 0.08
N ALA A 76 9.49 1.16 0.06
CA ALA A 76 9.91 -0.19 -0.29
C ALA A 76 9.40 -1.24 0.71
N ASN A 77 9.57 -0.97 2.02
CA ASN A 77 9.10 -1.85 3.09
C ASN A 77 7.58 -2.00 3.07
N ILE A 78 6.83 -0.90 2.91
CA ILE A 78 5.36 -0.91 2.83
C ILE A 78 4.89 -1.81 1.69
N GLN A 79 5.47 -1.68 0.49
CA GLN A 79 5.10 -2.53 -0.64
C GLN A 79 5.44 -4.00 -0.39
N ASN A 80 6.64 -4.30 0.10
CA ASN A 80 7.05 -5.69 0.34
C ASN A 80 6.24 -6.37 1.44
N ILE A 81 5.87 -5.65 2.49
CA ILE A 81 4.98 -6.17 3.54
C ILE A 81 3.60 -6.44 2.93
N LEU A 82 3.02 -5.50 2.19
CA LEU A 82 1.69 -5.70 1.59
C LEU A 82 1.66 -6.83 0.55
N ALA A 83 2.76 -7.07 -0.16
CA ALA A 83 2.90 -8.19 -1.09
C ALA A 83 2.78 -9.57 -0.43
N ASP A 84 3.00 -9.67 0.89
CA ASP A 84 2.78 -10.92 1.64
C ASP A 84 1.29 -11.18 1.94
N PHE A 85 0.44 -10.17 1.84
CA PHE A 85 -1.00 -10.26 2.17
C PHE A 85 -1.91 -10.08 0.96
N VAL A 86 -1.42 -9.50 -0.14
CA VAL A 86 -2.23 -9.05 -1.28
C VAL A 86 -1.54 -9.46 -2.58
N GLU A 87 -2.14 -10.37 -3.33
CA GLU A 87 -1.57 -10.93 -4.57
C GLU A 87 -1.32 -9.88 -5.65
N GLU A 88 -2.11 -8.80 -5.67
CA GLU A 88 -1.95 -7.71 -6.64
C GLU A 88 -0.77 -6.76 -6.35
N VAL A 89 -0.06 -6.95 -5.22
CA VAL A 89 1.12 -6.16 -4.85
C VAL A 89 2.37 -6.99 -5.14
N GLU A 90 3.20 -6.50 -6.06
CA GLU A 90 4.46 -7.18 -6.41
C GLU A 90 5.55 -6.88 -5.37
N LYS A 91 6.33 -7.89 -4.99
CA LYS A 91 7.58 -7.66 -4.24
C LYS A 91 8.59 -6.94 -5.12
N LEU A 92 9.39 -6.08 -4.50
CA LEU A 92 10.48 -5.34 -5.14
C LEU A 92 11.82 -5.67 -4.49
N ASP A 93 12.88 -5.63 -5.30
CA ASP A 93 14.26 -5.61 -4.81
C ASP A 93 14.55 -4.23 -4.21
N VAL A 94 14.78 -4.22 -2.90
CA VAL A 94 14.97 -2.98 -2.12
C VAL A 94 16.24 -2.26 -2.54
N ASP A 95 17.32 -2.99 -2.83
CA ASP A 95 18.60 -2.39 -3.20
C ASP A 95 18.53 -1.78 -4.60
N GLU A 96 17.88 -2.45 -5.55
CA GLU A 96 17.64 -1.94 -6.90
C GLU A 96 16.79 -0.68 -6.84
N PHE A 97 15.64 -0.73 -6.15
CA PHE A 97 14.75 0.42 -5.98
C PHE A 97 15.49 1.63 -5.37
N LEU A 98 16.26 1.42 -4.29
CA LEU A 98 16.99 2.51 -3.65
C LEU A 98 18.08 3.11 -4.55
N ARG A 99 18.67 2.34 -5.47
CA ARG A 99 19.62 2.86 -6.46
C ARG A 99 18.92 3.74 -7.50
N GLU A 100 17.77 3.33 -8.01
CA GLU A 100 17.00 4.11 -8.99
C GLU A 100 16.53 5.46 -8.44
N GLN A 101 16.25 5.54 -7.14
CA GLN A 101 15.80 6.79 -6.50
C GLN A 101 16.93 7.78 -6.15
N ARG A 102 18.21 7.42 -6.39
CA ARG A 102 19.38 8.30 -6.17
C ARG A 102 19.78 9.09 -7.42
N VAL A 103 19.24 8.73 -8.58
CA VAL A 103 19.46 9.37 -9.88
C VAL A 103 18.44 10.48 -10.07
#